data_AF-A0A2V8E5E7-F1
#
_entry.id   AF-A0A2V8E5E7-F1
#
_cell.length_a   1.000
_cell.length_b   1.000
_cell.length_c   1.000
_cell.angle_alpha   90.00
_cell.angle_beta   90.00
_cell.angle_gamma   90.00
#
_symmetry.space_group_name_H-M   'P 1'
#
loop_
_entity.id
_entity.type
_entity.pdbx_description
1 polymer ?
#
loop_
_entity_poly.entity_id
_entity_poly.type
_entity_poly.pdbx_seq_one_letter_code
_entity_poly.pdbx_strand_id
1 'polypeptide(L)'
;MAFAASLPVPCVHELAAAARPIGQTSSYRFPANRRVLYEQMRRFPDRYLVTGDAVCSFNPIYGQGMSAAAMEAKALEEVVSGGMDGLAPRFYARVSKIVDIPWTIATGEDLRYPEVQGKRPPGFTMVNRYLERVHASASDDPVVCRQFFDVLNLLAPPPSLMTPQLAWRVLARRAPKDAGTPWGQDAQGGRQ
;
A
#
# COMPACT_ATOMS: atom_id res chain seq x y z
N MET A 1 -9.33 -12.53 -24.72
CA MET A 1 -9.92 -11.30 -25.32
C MET A 1 -11.32 -10.99 -24.83
N ALA A 2 -12.24 -11.97 -24.72
CA ALA A 2 -13.61 -11.73 -24.23
C ALA A 2 -13.68 -11.09 -22.83
N PHE A 3 -12.85 -11.54 -21.89
CA PHE A 3 -12.79 -10.94 -20.54
C PHE A 3 -12.30 -9.47 -20.53
N ALA A 4 -11.32 -9.12 -21.36
CA ALA A 4 -10.84 -7.75 -21.43
C ALA A 4 -11.93 -6.80 -21.98
N ALA A 5 -12.76 -7.27 -22.90
CA ALA A 5 -13.88 -6.52 -23.47
C ALA A 5 -15.04 -6.33 -22.47
N SER A 6 -15.14 -7.13 -21.41
CA SER A 6 -16.14 -6.94 -20.34
C SER A 6 -15.69 -5.96 -19.25
N LEU A 7 -14.47 -5.41 -19.32
CA LEU A 7 -14.00 -4.44 -18.33
C LEU A 7 -14.66 -3.06 -18.55
N PRO A 8 -14.89 -2.27 -17.49
CA PRO A 8 -15.49 -0.93 -17.60
C PRO A 8 -14.66 0.10 -18.38
N VAL A 9 -13.43 -0.25 -18.75
CA VAL A 9 -12.45 0.65 -19.38
C VAL A 9 -12.05 0.07 -20.74
N PRO A 10 -12.71 0.50 -21.85
CA PRO A 10 -12.51 -0.10 -23.17
C PRO A 10 -11.08 -0.03 -23.69
N CYS A 11 -10.31 0.99 -23.29
CA CYS A 11 -8.94 1.18 -23.76
C CYS A 11 -8.01 0.01 -23.37
N VAL A 12 -8.31 -0.71 -22.28
CA VAL A 12 -7.53 -1.91 -21.88
C VAL A 12 -7.68 -3.01 -22.92
N HIS A 13 -8.89 -3.22 -23.43
CA HIS A 13 -9.16 -4.19 -24.49
C HIS A 13 -8.50 -3.78 -25.80
N GLU A 14 -8.67 -2.52 -26.21
CA GLU A 14 -8.11 -2.00 -27.45
C GLU A 14 -6.57 -2.11 -27.47
N LEU A 15 -5.92 -1.73 -26.36
CA LEU A 15 -4.47 -1.78 -26.22
C LEU A 15 -3.96 -3.23 -26.19
N ALA A 16 -4.66 -4.13 -25.49
CA ALA A 16 -4.31 -5.55 -25.48
C ALA A 16 -4.51 -6.20 -26.86
N ALA A 17 -5.54 -5.79 -27.62
CA ALA A 17 -5.81 -6.30 -28.96
C ALA A 17 -4.78 -5.84 -29.99
N ALA A 18 -4.23 -4.62 -29.83
CA ALA A 18 -3.20 -4.07 -30.70
C ALA A 18 -1.76 -4.52 -30.34
N ALA A 19 -1.53 -4.99 -29.11
CA ALA A 19 -0.20 -5.38 -28.63
C ALA A 19 0.22 -6.79 -29.08
N ARG A 20 1.51 -6.96 -29.38
CA ARG A 20 2.13 -8.28 -29.64
C ARG A 20 2.84 -8.79 -28.38
N PRO A 21 2.52 -10.00 -27.88
CA PRO A 21 3.25 -10.60 -26.78
C PRO A 21 4.73 -10.79 -27.13
N ILE A 22 5.62 -10.35 -26.23
CA ILE A 22 7.08 -10.49 -26.41
C ILE A 22 7.57 -11.87 -25.90
N GLY A 23 6.80 -12.54 -25.05
CA GLY A 23 7.13 -13.85 -24.51
C GLY A 23 5.95 -14.54 -23.82
N GLN A 24 6.22 -15.65 -23.14
CA GLN A 24 5.22 -16.35 -22.33
C GLN A 24 4.79 -15.51 -21.12
N THR A 25 3.52 -15.63 -20.74
CA THR A 25 2.99 -14.99 -19.53
C THR A 25 3.45 -15.75 -18.29
N SER A 26 4.10 -15.06 -17.36
CA SER A 26 4.43 -15.59 -16.04
C SER A 26 3.40 -15.12 -15.01
N SER A 27 2.93 -16.03 -14.16
CA SER A 27 2.12 -15.65 -13.00
C SER A 27 3.03 -15.40 -11.80
N TYR A 28 2.86 -14.24 -11.16
CA TYR A 28 3.49 -13.94 -9.88
C TYR A 28 2.44 -14.05 -8.78
N ARG A 29 2.71 -14.89 -7.77
CA ARG A 29 1.81 -15.05 -6.62
C ARG A 29 2.51 -14.53 -5.38
N PHE A 30 2.05 -13.39 -4.88
CA PHE A 30 2.45 -12.88 -3.58
C PHE A 30 1.61 -13.57 -2.49
N PRO A 31 2.22 -14.36 -1.58
CA PRO A 31 1.45 -15.18 -0.65
C PRO A 31 0.82 -14.37 0.49
N ALA A 32 1.55 -13.40 1.07
CA ALA A 32 1.07 -12.57 2.16
C ALA A 32 2.00 -11.40 2.47
N ASN A 33 1.43 -10.30 2.98
CA ASN A 33 2.17 -9.25 3.66
C ASN A 33 2.87 -9.83 4.90
N ARG A 34 4.18 -9.64 5.04
CA ARG A 34 4.96 -10.14 6.18
C ARG A 34 5.89 -9.07 6.72
N ARG A 35 5.79 -8.78 8.02
CA ARG A 35 6.72 -7.93 8.76
C ARG A 35 7.35 -8.70 9.89
N VAL A 36 8.68 -8.62 10.01
CA VAL A 36 9.44 -9.17 11.13
C VAL A 36 9.86 -8.02 12.05
N LEU A 37 9.45 -8.09 13.32
CA LEU A 37 9.63 -7.01 14.30
C LEU A 37 11.00 -7.09 15.00
N TYR A 38 12.08 -6.94 14.22
CA TYR A 38 13.45 -6.97 14.74
C TYR A 38 13.71 -5.88 15.80
N GLU A 39 12.97 -4.76 15.76
CA GLU A 39 13.02 -3.70 16.76
C GLU A 39 12.55 -4.14 18.16
N GLN A 40 11.80 -5.25 18.26
CA GLN A 40 11.33 -5.79 19.55
C GLN A 40 12.29 -6.86 20.12
N MET A 41 13.33 -7.26 19.38
CA MET A 41 14.27 -8.26 19.86
C MET A 41 15.20 -7.70 20.93
N ARG A 42 15.15 -8.27 22.13
CA ARG A 42 16.02 -7.86 23.27
C ARG A 42 17.49 -8.23 23.08
N ARG A 43 17.77 -9.23 22.24
CA ARG A 43 19.12 -9.71 21.89
C ARG A 43 19.17 -9.94 20.39
N PHE A 44 20.19 -9.39 19.73
CA PHE A 44 20.45 -9.57 18.32
C PHE A 44 21.96 -9.81 18.13
N PRO A 45 22.38 -10.66 17.18
CA PRO A 45 23.81 -10.88 16.96
C PRO A 45 24.53 -9.58 16.59
N ASP A 46 25.68 -9.34 17.21
CA ASP A 46 26.50 -8.17 16.91
C ASP A 46 26.99 -8.21 15.47
N ARG A 47 27.03 -7.04 14.82
CA ARG A 47 27.52 -6.84 13.44
C ARG A 47 26.77 -7.65 12.36
N TYR A 48 25.62 -8.23 12.70
CA TYR A 48 24.67 -8.79 11.75
C TYR A 48 23.50 -7.82 11.56
N LEU A 49 22.94 -7.74 10.35
CA LEU A 49 21.75 -6.95 10.04
C LEU A 49 20.92 -7.67 8.97
N VAL A 50 19.61 -7.48 9.02
CA VAL A 50 18.65 -7.94 8.02
C VAL A 50 18.00 -6.70 7.40
N THR A 51 17.80 -6.70 6.08
CA THR A 51 17.28 -5.54 5.31
C THR A 51 16.39 -6.00 4.15
N GLY A 52 15.63 -5.07 3.58
CA GLY A 52 14.71 -5.26 2.47
C GLY A 52 13.52 -6.15 2.82
N ASP A 53 13.08 -6.94 1.84
CA ASP A 53 11.93 -7.85 1.99
C ASP A 53 12.08 -8.90 3.11
N ALA A 54 13.31 -9.13 3.60
CA ALA A 54 13.54 -9.98 4.75
C ALA A 54 13.04 -9.34 6.07
N VAL A 55 13.04 -8.01 6.16
CA VAL A 55 12.46 -7.25 7.28
C VAL A 55 10.96 -7.07 7.05
N CYS A 56 10.58 -6.56 5.88
CA CYS A 56 9.18 -6.36 5.57
C CYS A 56 8.90 -6.51 4.07
N SER A 57 8.02 -7.45 3.75
CA SER A 57 7.55 -7.70 2.39
C SER A 57 6.08 -7.33 2.29
N PHE A 58 5.76 -6.46 1.33
CA PHE A 58 4.42 -5.91 1.11
C PHE A 58 3.86 -6.33 -0.25
N ASN A 59 2.54 -6.22 -0.40
CA ASN A 59 1.85 -6.48 -1.65
C ASN A 59 2.43 -5.57 -2.76
N PRO A 60 3.00 -6.14 -3.83
CA PRO A 60 3.70 -5.37 -4.87
C PRO A 60 2.77 -4.45 -5.66
N ILE A 61 1.44 -4.60 -5.52
CA ILE A 61 0.45 -3.75 -6.18
C ILE A 61 0.66 -2.25 -5.90
N TYR A 62 1.25 -1.91 -4.75
CA TYR A 62 1.54 -0.52 -4.38
C TYR A 62 2.91 -0.02 -4.88
N GLY A 63 3.76 -0.89 -5.43
CA GLY A 63 5.07 -0.51 -5.96
C GLY A 63 6.09 0.00 -4.94
N GLN A 64 5.84 -0.19 -3.63
CA GLN A 64 6.61 0.45 -2.56
C GLN A 64 7.91 -0.28 -2.16
N GLY A 65 8.11 -1.53 -2.59
CA GLY A 65 9.23 -2.37 -2.14
C GLY A 65 10.62 -1.80 -2.47
N MET A 66 10.82 -1.33 -3.71
CA MET A 66 12.11 -0.75 -4.12
C MET A 66 12.41 0.56 -3.39
N SER A 67 11.41 1.42 -3.20
CA SER A 67 11.55 2.67 -2.46
C SER A 67 11.85 2.42 -0.98
N ALA A 68 11.17 1.45 -0.36
CA ALA A 68 11.43 1.04 1.02
C ALA A 68 12.87 0.52 1.18
N ALA A 69 13.32 -0.39 0.30
CA ALA A 69 14.68 -0.91 0.32
C ALA A 69 15.75 0.20 0.15
N ALA A 70 15.50 1.18 -0.73
CA ALA A 70 16.40 2.32 -0.91
C ALA A 70 16.47 3.21 0.35
N MET A 71 15.34 3.46 1.01
CA MET A 71 15.31 4.20 2.27
C MET A 71 16.01 3.45 3.42
N GLU A 72 15.86 2.13 3.47
CA GLU A 72 16.59 1.28 4.43
C GLU A 72 18.11 1.33 4.20
N ALA A 73 18.56 1.30 2.94
CA ALA A 73 19.98 1.44 2.59
C ALA A 73 20.54 2.80 3.03
N LYS A 74 19.79 3.89 2.84
CA LYS A 74 20.17 5.22 3.34
C LYS A 74 20.21 5.25 4.88
N ALA A 75 19.23 4.66 5.55
CA ALA A 75 19.24 4.56 7.00
C ALA A 75 20.47 3.77 7.51
N LEU A 76 20.89 2.73 6.78
CA LEU A 76 22.10 1.97 7.10
C LEU A 76 23.36 2.84 7.01
N GLU A 77 23.51 3.61 5.93
CA GLU A 77 24.63 4.54 5.75
C GLU A 77 24.76 5.51 6.94
N GLU A 78 23.65 6.12 7.36
CA GLU A 78 23.62 7.05 8.50
C GLU A 78 23.98 6.39 9.83
N VAL A 79 23.56 5.13 10.05
CA VAL A 79 23.88 4.39 11.28
C VAL A 79 25.36 4.03 11.31
N VAL A 80 25.89 3.47 10.22
CA VAL A 80 27.29 3.06 10.11
C VAL A 80 28.24 4.25 10.24
N SER A 81 27.88 5.40 9.65
CA SER A 81 28.65 6.64 9.78
C SER A 81 28.77 7.14 11.22
N GLY A 82 27.81 6.79 12.08
CA GLY A 82 27.85 7.08 13.51
C GLY A 82 28.55 6.02 14.37
N GLY A 83 29.24 5.05 13.76
CA GLY A 83 29.97 3.99 14.45
C GLY A 83 29.25 2.63 14.46
N MET A 84 30.02 1.56 14.72
CA MET A 84 29.57 0.17 14.64
C MET A 84 28.95 -0.37 15.94
N ASP A 85 29.10 0.36 17.05
CA ASP A 85 28.54 -0.05 18.33
C ASP A 85 27.02 0.14 18.36
N GLY A 86 26.30 -0.87 18.86
CA GLY A 86 24.85 -0.85 18.93
C GLY A 86 24.15 -0.70 17.58
N LEU A 87 24.77 -1.22 16.50
CA LEU A 87 24.31 -1.03 15.12
C LEU A 87 22.86 -1.48 14.91
N ALA A 88 22.51 -2.69 15.36
CA ALA A 88 21.20 -3.28 15.13
C ALA A 88 20.04 -2.49 15.79
N PRO A 89 20.08 -2.16 17.09
CA PRO A 89 19.04 -1.32 17.70
C PRO A 89 18.85 0.03 17.00
N ARG A 90 19.96 0.70 16.64
CA ARG A 90 19.93 2.01 15.96
C ARG A 90 19.34 1.91 14.56
N PHE A 91 19.67 0.85 13.84
CA PHE A 91 19.15 0.57 12.50
C PHE A 91 17.67 0.21 12.53
N TYR A 92 17.26 -0.77 13.32
CA TYR A 92 15.87 -1.22 13.36
C TYR A 92 14.91 -0.15 13.92
N ALA A 93 15.37 0.73 14.81
CA ALA A 93 14.59 1.90 15.24
C ALA A 93 14.27 2.88 14.09
N ARG A 94 15.14 2.97 13.08
CA ARG A 94 14.91 3.77 11.86
C ARG A 94 14.05 3.02 10.84
N VAL A 95 14.39 1.76 10.57
CA VAL A 95 13.66 0.91 9.62
C VAL A 95 12.20 0.73 10.03
N SER A 96 11.92 0.55 11.31
CA SER A 96 10.54 0.44 11.83
C SER A 96 9.68 1.63 11.36
N LYS A 97 10.20 2.85 11.44
CA LYS A 97 9.50 4.07 10.98
C LYS A 97 9.31 4.12 9.46
N ILE A 98 10.29 3.64 8.69
CA ILE A 98 10.22 3.57 7.23
C ILE A 98 9.13 2.57 6.80
N VAL A 99 9.09 1.43 7.46
CA VAL A 99 8.17 0.31 7.19
C VAL A 99 6.76 0.57 7.69
N ASP A 100 6.57 1.39 8.73
CA ASP A 100 5.25 1.68 9.31
C ASP A 100 4.25 2.25 8.30
N ILE A 101 4.72 3.12 7.40
CA ILE A 101 3.88 3.75 6.36
C ILE A 101 3.37 2.71 5.35
N PRO A 102 4.23 2.00 4.59
CA PRO A 102 3.78 0.99 3.63
C PRO A 102 3.03 -0.15 4.31
N TRP A 103 3.40 -0.52 5.54
CA TRP A 103 2.67 -1.51 6.33
C TRP A 103 1.23 -1.08 6.62
N THR A 104 1.02 0.18 7.02
CA THR A 104 -0.32 0.73 7.29
C THR A 104 -1.18 0.78 6.04
N ILE A 105 -0.59 1.15 4.89
CA ILE A 105 -1.29 1.18 3.61
C ILE A 105 -1.71 -0.24 3.19
N ALA A 106 -0.76 -1.18 3.18
CA ALA A 106 -1.00 -2.55 2.73
C ALA A 106 -2.01 -3.29 3.63
N THR A 107 -1.85 -3.20 4.95
CA THR A 107 -2.77 -3.85 5.90
C THR A 107 -4.14 -3.17 5.97
N GLY A 108 -4.20 -1.85 5.76
CA GLY A 108 -5.46 -1.11 5.72
C GLY A 108 -6.35 -1.57 4.57
N GLU A 109 -5.78 -1.74 3.38
CA GLU A 109 -6.54 -2.22 2.22
C GLU A 109 -6.91 -3.70 2.34
N ASP A 110 -5.99 -4.57 2.78
CA ASP A 110 -6.27 -5.99 2.99
C ASP A 110 -7.45 -6.21 3.95
N LEU A 111 -7.52 -5.44 5.05
CA LEU A 111 -8.60 -5.53 6.03
C LEU A 111 -9.99 -5.09 5.50
N ARG A 112 -10.06 -4.44 4.33
CA ARG A 112 -11.32 -4.15 3.64
C ARG A 112 -11.99 -5.42 3.13
N TYR A 113 -11.22 -6.45 2.83
CA TYR A 113 -11.74 -7.76 2.46
C TYR A 113 -12.21 -8.50 3.72
N PRO A 114 -13.50 -8.89 3.80
CA PRO A 114 -14.05 -9.63 4.94
C PRO A 114 -13.27 -10.90 5.28
N GLU A 115 -12.69 -11.54 4.27
CA GLU A 115 -11.99 -12.82 4.31
C GLU A 115 -10.60 -12.73 4.98
N VAL A 116 -10.03 -11.52 5.11
CA VAL A 116 -8.72 -11.32 5.73
C VAL A 116 -8.85 -11.36 7.25
N GLN A 117 -8.09 -12.27 7.87
CA GLN A 117 -8.02 -12.40 9.33
C GLN A 117 -7.19 -11.26 9.93
N GLY A 118 -7.82 -10.42 10.76
CA GLY A 118 -7.13 -9.37 11.50
C GLY A 118 -8.07 -8.54 12.37
N LYS A 119 -7.53 -7.94 13.44
CA LYS A 119 -8.30 -7.09 14.34
C LYS A 119 -8.52 -5.73 13.70
N ARG A 120 -9.78 -5.42 13.36
CA ARG A 120 -10.17 -4.09 12.87
C ARG A 120 -10.18 -3.12 14.06
N PRO A 121 -9.34 -2.07 14.08
CA PRO A 121 -9.33 -1.12 15.16
C PRO A 121 -10.64 -0.30 15.19
N PRO A 122 -11.02 0.28 16.34
CA PRO A 122 -12.16 1.19 16.41
C PRO A 122 -12.05 2.31 15.36
N GLY A 123 -13.14 2.60 14.64
CA GLY A 123 -13.16 3.62 13.59
C GLY A 123 -12.66 3.17 12.21
N PHE A 124 -12.21 1.93 12.03
CA PHE A 124 -11.73 1.39 10.75
C PHE A 124 -12.70 1.62 9.58
N THR A 125 -13.99 1.34 9.78
CA THR A 125 -15.03 1.54 8.76
C THR A 125 -15.19 3.01 8.35
N MET A 126 -15.04 3.94 9.31
CA MET A 126 -15.12 5.37 9.04
C MET A 126 -13.91 5.85 8.24
N VAL A 127 -12.71 5.40 8.59
CA VAL A 127 -11.47 5.69 7.86
C VAL A 127 -11.54 5.15 6.43
N ASN A 128 -12.00 3.92 6.22
CA ASN A 128 -12.15 3.37 4.87
C ASN A 128 -13.15 4.14 4.02
N ARG A 129 -14.31 4.52 4.59
CA ARG A 129 -15.29 5.38 3.91
C ARG A 129 -14.73 6.76 3.57
N TYR A 130 -13.78 7.26 4.35
CA TYR A 130 -13.08 8.50 4.02
C TYR A 130 -12.09 8.27 2.87
N LEU A 131 -11.29 7.21 2.91
CA LEU A 131 -10.34 6.87 1.85
C LEU A 131 -11.03 6.59 0.51
N GLU A 132 -12.21 5.97 0.51
CA GLU A 132 -13.04 5.82 -0.71
C GLU A 132 -13.40 7.17 -1.33
N ARG A 133 -13.72 8.16 -0.49
CA ARG A 133 -13.98 9.54 -0.96
C ARG A 133 -12.70 10.24 -1.42
N VAL A 134 -11.56 9.97 -0.79
CA VAL A 134 -10.25 10.45 -1.24
C VAL A 134 -9.96 9.92 -2.65
N HIS A 135 -10.13 8.62 -2.89
CA HIS A 135 -9.93 8.01 -4.22
C HIS A 135 -10.86 8.61 -5.26
N ALA A 136 -12.16 8.76 -4.94
CA ALA A 136 -13.11 9.41 -5.84
C ALA A 136 -12.70 10.87 -6.14
N SER A 137 -12.34 11.64 -5.10
CA SER A 137 -11.96 13.05 -5.23
C SER A 137 -10.62 13.25 -5.93
N ALA A 138 -9.69 12.29 -5.85
CA ALA A 138 -8.39 12.35 -6.52
C ALA A 138 -8.50 12.37 -8.06
N SER A 139 -9.63 11.92 -8.62
CA SER A 139 -9.87 12.00 -10.06
C SER A 139 -10.21 13.42 -10.53
N ASP A 140 -10.78 14.26 -9.66
CA ASP A 140 -11.38 15.55 -10.01
C ASP A 140 -10.82 16.75 -9.23
N ASP A 141 -9.95 16.53 -8.24
CA ASP A 141 -9.27 17.57 -7.46
C ASP A 141 -7.75 17.38 -7.52
N PRO A 142 -7.01 18.27 -8.21
CA PRO A 142 -5.57 18.09 -8.41
C PRO A 142 -4.78 18.13 -7.10
N VAL A 143 -5.31 18.75 -6.03
CA VAL A 143 -4.60 18.82 -4.75
C VAL A 143 -4.84 17.55 -3.94
N VAL A 144 -6.05 16.99 -3.96
CA VAL A 144 -6.30 15.67 -3.37
C VAL A 144 -5.50 14.60 -4.12
N CYS A 145 -5.50 14.67 -5.45
CA CYS A 145 -4.70 13.82 -6.32
C CYS A 145 -3.21 13.86 -5.94
N ARG A 146 -2.64 15.06 -5.86
CA ARG A 146 -1.23 15.25 -5.50
C ARG A 146 -0.92 14.68 -4.12
N GLN A 147 -1.71 15.04 -3.11
CA GLN A 147 -1.48 14.55 -1.75
C GLN A 147 -1.58 13.02 -1.66
N PHE A 148 -2.52 12.43 -2.39
CA PHE A 148 -2.67 10.97 -2.49
C PHE A 148 -1.42 10.32 -3.09
N PHE A 149 -0.92 10.86 -4.21
CA PHE A 149 0.33 10.37 -4.82
C PHE A 149 1.56 10.62 -3.96
N ASP A 150 1.63 11.73 -3.22
CA ASP A 150 2.73 11.98 -2.29
C ASP A 150 2.78 10.91 -1.19
N VAL A 151 1.63 10.46 -0.68
CA VAL A 151 1.55 9.35 0.27
C VAL A 151 1.91 8.01 -0.38
N LEU A 152 1.38 7.71 -1.57
CA LEU A 152 1.70 6.47 -2.27
C LEU A 152 3.19 6.34 -2.57
N ASN A 153 3.85 7.44 -2.94
CA ASN A 153 5.28 7.50 -3.24
C ASN A 153 6.16 7.68 -1.99
N LEU A 154 5.59 7.55 -0.78
CA LEU A 154 6.32 7.66 0.50
C LEU A 154 6.99 9.03 0.72
N LEU A 155 6.51 10.07 0.04
CA LEU A 155 6.97 11.46 0.19
C LEU A 155 6.27 12.17 1.35
N ALA A 156 5.08 11.70 1.73
CA ALA A 156 4.29 12.21 2.84
C ALA A 156 3.71 11.07 3.69
N PRO A 157 3.50 11.28 4.99
CA PRO A 157 2.92 10.25 5.85
C PRO A 157 1.39 10.12 5.62
N PRO A 158 0.78 8.94 5.80
CA PRO A 158 -0.67 8.73 5.58
C PRO A 158 -1.61 9.70 6.32
N PRO A 159 -1.34 10.13 7.57
CA PRO A 159 -2.18 11.11 8.28
C PRO A 159 -2.28 12.47 7.57
N SER A 160 -1.37 12.80 6.65
CA SER A 160 -1.46 14.02 5.85
C SER A 160 -2.73 14.07 4.97
N LEU A 161 -3.31 12.91 4.65
CA LEU A 161 -4.60 12.83 3.96
C LEU A 161 -5.78 13.25 4.85
N MET A 162 -5.59 13.35 6.17
CA MET A 162 -6.64 13.67 7.14
C MET A 162 -6.53 15.10 7.70
N THR A 163 -5.68 15.94 7.09
CA THR A 163 -5.60 17.35 7.50
C THR A 163 -6.95 18.07 7.30
N PRO A 164 -7.33 19.03 8.15
CA PRO A 164 -8.62 19.71 8.06
C PRO A 164 -8.90 20.32 6.68
N GLN A 165 -7.87 20.88 6.04
CA GLN A 165 -7.94 21.48 4.71
C GLN A 165 -8.27 20.44 3.64
N LEU A 166 -7.62 19.28 3.67
CA LEU A 166 -7.88 18.21 2.70
C LEU A 166 -9.22 17.53 2.98
N ALA A 167 -9.53 17.29 4.25
CA ALA A 167 -10.80 16.72 4.68
C ALA A 167 -11.98 17.60 4.23
N TRP A 168 -11.85 18.93 4.31
CA TRP A 168 -12.87 19.83 3.79
C TRP A 168 -13.04 19.69 2.27
N ARG A 169 -11.96 19.57 1.50
CA ARG A 169 -12.05 19.35 0.04
C ARG A 169 -12.71 18.02 -0.32
N VAL A 170 -12.41 16.97 0.43
CA VAL A 170 -12.97 15.62 0.23
C VAL A 170 -14.44 15.55 0.67
N LEU A 171 -14.82 16.23 1.75
CA LEU A 171 -16.16 16.17 2.34
C LEU A 171 -17.13 17.23 1.78
N ALA A 172 -16.64 18.40 1.38
CA ALA A 172 -17.45 19.45 0.78
C ALA A 172 -17.90 19.09 -0.64
N ARG A 173 -17.22 18.13 -1.28
CA ARG A 173 -17.67 17.57 -2.56
C ARG A 173 -18.72 16.50 -2.33
N ARG A 174 -19.87 16.66 -2.99
CA ARG A 174 -20.94 15.67 -2.99
C ARG A 174 -20.41 14.42 -3.69
N ALA A 175 -20.50 13.26 -3.03
CA ALA A 175 -20.16 11.99 -3.68
C ALA A 175 -20.90 11.90 -5.02
N PRO A 176 -20.25 11.46 -6.12
CA PRO A 176 -20.95 11.21 -7.37
C PRO A 176 -22.15 10.31 -7.08
N LYS A 177 -23.35 10.78 -7.42
CA LYS A 177 -24.45 9.86 -7.63
C LYS A 177 -24.05 9.07 -8.86
N ASP A 178 -24.04 7.75 -8.74
CA ASP A 178 -23.75 6.80 -9.81
C ASP A 178 -22.25 6.54 -10.07
N ALA A 179 -21.58 5.97 -9.07
CA ALA A 179 -20.63 4.91 -9.34
C ALA A 179 -21.24 3.62 -8.79
N GLY A 180 -21.88 2.84 -9.67
CA GLY A 180 -22.26 1.46 -9.34
C GLY A 180 -21.05 0.79 -8.71
N THR A 181 -21.28 0.03 -7.64
CA THR A 181 -20.25 -0.74 -6.95
C THR A 181 -19.45 -1.52 -8.01
N PRO A 182 -18.14 -1.25 -8.23
CA PRO A 182 -17.38 -1.95 -9.28
C PRO A 182 -17.19 -3.44 -8.98
N TRP A 183 -17.52 -3.84 -7.75
CA TRP A 183 -17.35 -5.18 -7.24
C TRP A 183 -18.73 -5.79 -7.05
N GLY A 184 -19.15 -6.57 -8.04
CA GLY A 184 -20.40 -7.33 -8.03
C GLY A 184 -20.51 -8.17 -6.76
N GLN A 185 -21.58 -7.94 -6.02
CA GLN A 185 -22.10 -8.90 -5.05
C GLN A 185 -22.81 -10.02 -5.82
N ASP A 186 -22.06 -10.92 -6.44
CA ASP A 186 -22.61 -12.15 -7.02
C ASP A 186 -21.66 -13.32 -6.74
N ALA A 187 -21.62 -13.75 -5.49
CA ALA A 187 -21.10 -15.07 -5.11
C ALA A 187 -21.87 -15.61 -3.90
N GLN A 188 -23.20 -15.70 -4.01
CA GLN A 188 -24.01 -16.63 -3.21
C GLN A 188 -24.97 -17.36 -4.15
N GLY A 189 -24.68 -18.64 -4.44
CA GLY A 189 -25.68 -19.55 -5.01
C GLY A 189 -25.15 -20.73 -5.84
N GLY A 190 -24.83 -21.84 -5.16
CA GLY A 190 -24.60 -23.18 -5.74
C GLY A 190 -23.37 -23.83 -5.08
N ARG A 191 -23.41 -24.90 -4.27
CA ARG A 191 -24.17 -26.18 -4.36
C ARG A 191 -24.18 -26.65 -5.82
N GLN A 192 -23.32 -27.56 -6.27
CA GLN A 192 -22.82 -28.80 -5.67
C GLN A 192 -21.36 -29.06 -6.05
#